data_AF-A0A5G2QP95-F1
#
_entry.id   AF-A0A5G2QP95-F1
#
_cell.length_a   1.000
_cell.length_b   1.000
_cell.length_c   1.000
_cell.angle_alpha   90.00
_cell.angle_beta   90.00
_cell.angle_gamma   90.00
#
_symmetry.space_group_name_H-M   'P 1'
#
loop_
_entity.id
_entity.type
_entity.pdbx_description
1 polymer ?
#
loop_
_entity_poly.entity_id
_entity_poly.type
_entity_poly.pdbx_seq_one_letter_code
_entity_poly.pdbx_strand_id
1 'polypeptide(L)'
;MLSAQERVHIAQVWDLIAGHEAPFGAELLLRWAGEESPGSQRGGDWGVGPATGGGRYRGFPGVWAAQAPKGLRPPPPLHSRRLFTAYPSTKTYFTHLGDSPDQARLLSHGRRLLEAVGVAVQHVDNLRAALSPLADLHAHVLRVDPTNFPLLIQCFQVVLASHLQGEFTVEMQAAWDKFLMGVAVVLTEKYR
;
A
#
# COMPACT_ATOMS: atom_id res chain seq x y z
N MET A 1 -5.01 23.34 5.58
CA MET A 1 -3.55 23.39 5.83
C MET A 1 -3.21 22.48 7.01
N LEU A 2 -2.02 21.87 6.98
CA LEU A 2 -1.53 21.01 8.06
C LEU A 2 -0.95 21.86 9.20
N SER A 3 -1.15 21.44 10.44
CA SER A 3 -0.55 22.06 11.63
C SER A 3 0.92 21.66 11.77
N ALA A 4 1.68 22.39 12.59
CA ALA A 4 3.07 22.03 12.89
C ALA A 4 3.18 20.62 13.51
N GLN A 5 2.24 20.27 14.39
CA GLN A 5 2.20 18.95 15.02
C GLN A 5 1.86 17.84 14.01
N GLU A 6 0.91 18.09 13.10
CA GLU A 6 0.57 17.13 12.04
C GLU A 6 1.78 16.86 11.14
N ARG A 7 2.59 17.88 10.82
CA ARG A 7 3.84 17.70 10.06
C ARG A 7 4.85 16.81 10.77
N VAL A 8 5.01 16.98 12.09
CA VAL A 8 5.89 16.14 12.89
C VAL A 8 5.41 14.68 12.84
N HIS A 9 4.11 14.43 13.02
CA HIS A 9 3.55 13.08 12.92
C HIS A 9 3.69 12.48 11.52
N ILE A 10 3.55 13.28 10.47
CA ILE A 10 3.77 12.83 9.09
C ILE A 10 5.21 12.36 8.90
N ALA A 11 6.18 13.16 9.35
CA ALA A 11 7.60 12.82 9.27
C ALA A 11 7.93 11.57 10.11
N GLN A 12 7.43 11.48 11.35
CA GLN A 12 7.68 10.34 12.24
C GLN A 12 7.24 9.00 11.63
N VAL A 13 6.03 8.95 11.05
CA VAL A 13 5.55 7.74 10.39
C VAL A 13 6.32 7.49 9.08
N TRP A 14 6.70 8.54 8.34
CA TRP A 14 7.54 8.38 7.15
C TRP A 14 8.89 7.74 7.51
N ASP A 15 9.53 8.16 8.59
CA ASP A 15 10.79 7.59 9.06
C ASP A 15 10.68 6.10 9.44
N LEU A 16 9.49 5.63 9.84
CA LEU A 16 9.22 4.22 10.13
C LEU A 16 9.07 3.36 8.87
N ILE A 17 8.72 3.96 7.72
CA ILE A 17 8.48 3.23 6.46
C ILE A 17 9.56 3.47 5.40
N ALA A 18 10.36 4.53 5.55
CA ALA A 18 11.44 4.89 4.63
C ALA A 18 12.50 3.77 4.58
N GLY A 19 12.94 3.43 3.36
CA GLY A 19 13.80 2.28 3.10
C GLY A 19 13.05 0.95 2.92
N HIS A 20 11.74 0.92 3.15
CA HIS A 20 10.87 -0.24 2.95
C HIS A 20 9.73 0.06 1.96
N GLU A 21 9.95 0.98 1.02
CA GLU A 21 8.94 1.45 0.06
C GLU A 21 8.38 0.32 -0.81
N ALA A 22 9.25 -0.59 -1.25
CA ALA A 22 8.87 -1.71 -2.10
C ALA A 22 7.88 -2.69 -1.43
N PRO A 23 8.16 -3.26 -0.24
CA PRO A 23 7.23 -4.17 0.42
C PRO A 23 5.94 -3.48 0.90
N PHE A 24 6.01 -2.27 1.45
CA PHE A 24 4.82 -1.52 1.86
C PHE A 24 3.91 -1.22 0.65
N GLY A 25 4.50 -0.79 -0.46
CA GLY A 25 3.76 -0.53 -1.69
C GLY A 25 3.19 -1.78 -2.34
N ALA A 26 3.91 -2.90 -2.32
CA ALA A 26 3.38 -4.16 -2.86
C ALA A 26 2.16 -4.64 -2.07
N GLU A 27 2.18 -4.54 -0.75
CA GLU A 27 1.02 -4.89 0.08
C GLU A 27 -0.15 -3.93 -0.15
N LEU A 28 0.13 -2.64 -0.28
CA LEU A 28 -0.89 -1.65 -0.63
C LEU A 28 -1.59 -2.01 -1.94
N LEU A 29 -0.82 -2.38 -2.98
CA LEU A 29 -1.38 -2.82 -4.26
C LEU A 29 -2.21 -4.09 -4.14
N LEU A 30 -1.78 -5.05 -3.32
CA LEU A 30 -2.55 -6.27 -3.07
C LEU A 30 -3.87 -5.99 -2.35
N ARG A 31 -3.91 -5.02 -1.42
CA ARG A 31 -5.15 -4.60 -0.75
C ARG A 31 -6.02 -3.73 -1.65
N TRP A 32 -5.43 -2.95 -2.55
CA TRP A 32 -6.20 -2.11 -3.44
C TRP A 32 -6.80 -2.93 -4.59
N ALA A 33 -5.96 -3.70 -5.29
CA ALA A 33 -6.30 -4.42 -6.52
C ALA A 33 -6.50 -5.94 -6.33
N GLY A 34 -6.43 -6.46 -5.10
CA GLY A 34 -6.58 -7.89 -4.81
C GLY A 34 -7.99 -8.40 -5.03
N GLU A 35 -8.10 -9.72 -5.15
CA GLU A 35 -9.40 -10.41 -5.20
C GLU A 35 -10.03 -10.48 -3.80
N GLU A 36 -11.36 -10.35 -3.73
CA GLU A 36 -12.08 -10.93 -2.61
C GLU A 36 -11.72 -12.42 -2.55
N SER A 37 -11.28 -12.92 -1.40
CA SER A 37 -11.26 -14.37 -1.23
C SER A 37 -12.69 -14.86 -1.43
N PRO A 38 -12.95 -15.80 -2.35
CA PRO A 38 -14.30 -16.30 -2.54
C PRO A 38 -14.76 -16.90 -1.22
N GLY A 39 -15.71 -16.24 -0.58
CA GLY A 39 -16.39 -16.75 0.58
C GLY A 39 -17.19 -17.98 0.17
N SER A 40 -16.85 -19.13 0.76
CA SER A 40 -17.80 -20.22 1.02
C SER A 40 -18.69 -20.66 -0.14
N GLN A 41 -18.12 -21.37 -1.13
CA GLN A 41 -18.89 -22.37 -1.87
C GLN A 41 -18.69 -23.75 -1.21
N ARG A 42 -19.80 -24.33 -0.75
CA ARG A 42 -19.91 -25.71 -0.24
C ARG A 42 -19.26 -26.74 -1.18
N GLY A 43 -18.61 -27.74 -0.57
CA GLY A 43 -18.59 -29.12 -1.02
C GLY A 43 -17.86 -29.41 -2.33
N GLY A 44 -16.55 -29.62 -2.24
CA GLY A 44 -15.75 -30.27 -3.27
C GLY A 44 -14.68 -31.11 -2.60
N ASP A 45 -15.00 -32.39 -2.42
CA ASP A 45 -14.09 -33.45 -2.00
C ASP A 45 -12.75 -33.38 -2.76
N TRP A 46 -11.68 -33.05 -2.04
CA TRP A 46 -10.31 -33.38 -2.45
C TRP A 46 -9.68 -34.10 -1.26
N GLY A 47 -9.85 -35.42 -1.27
CA GLY A 47 -9.41 -36.35 -0.25
C GLY A 47 -8.02 -36.08 0.30
N VAL A 48 -7.94 -36.11 1.63
CA VAL A 48 -6.70 -36.19 2.40
C VAL A 48 -6.06 -37.57 2.22
N GLY A 49 -5.08 -37.66 1.33
CA GLY A 49 -4.10 -38.76 1.30
C GLY A 49 -2.90 -38.46 2.21
N PRO A 50 -2.26 -39.47 2.83
CA PRO A 50 -1.32 -39.25 3.92
C PRO A 50 0.03 -38.71 3.43
N ALA A 51 0.59 -37.85 4.27
CA ALA A 51 1.88 -37.20 4.13
C ALA A 51 3.01 -38.16 3.74
N THR A 52 3.58 -37.97 2.54
CA THR A 52 4.95 -38.35 2.22
C THR A 52 5.42 -37.50 1.03
N GLY A 53 6.57 -36.82 1.18
CA GLY A 53 7.22 -36.12 0.06
C GLY A 53 7.68 -34.72 0.42
N GLY A 54 8.98 -34.58 0.68
CA GLY A 54 9.60 -33.34 1.11
C GLY A 54 9.52 -32.23 0.05
N GLY A 55 8.85 -31.15 0.40
CA GLY A 55 8.95 -29.85 -0.24
C GLY A 55 9.13 -28.81 0.83
N ARG A 56 10.38 -28.54 1.22
CA ARG A 56 10.72 -27.41 2.10
C ARG A 56 10.29 -26.13 1.40
N TYR A 57 9.09 -25.63 1.71
CA TYR A 57 8.77 -24.23 1.53
C TYR A 57 9.77 -23.44 2.39
N ARG A 58 10.88 -23.00 1.78
CA ARG A 58 11.70 -21.93 2.34
C ARG A 58 10.89 -20.65 2.20
N GLY A 59 9.99 -20.42 3.15
CA GLY A 59 9.52 -19.07 3.44
C GLY A 59 10.75 -18.19 3.67
N PHE A 60 10.82 -17.04 3.01
CA PHE A 60 11.92 -16.07 3.11
C PHE A 60 12.21 -15.72 4.57
N PRO A 61 13.37 -16.07 5.14
CA PRO A 61 13.78 -15.61 6.47
C PRO A 61 14.81 -14.47 6.41
N GLY A 62 15.32 -14.10 5.23
CA GLY A 62 16.65 -13.47 5.15
C GLY A 62 16.69 -11.95 4.97
N VAL A 63 15.88 -11.39 4.07
CA VAL A 63 16.06 -9.99 3.63
C VAL A 63 15.46 -8.97 4.58
N TRP A 64 14.30 -9.28 5.17
CA TRP A 64 13.63 -8.35 6.07
C TRP A 64 14.25 -8.35 7.49
N ALA A 65 14.56 -9.53 8.04
CA ALA A 65 15.06 -9.66 9.40
C ALA A 65 16.40 -8.93 9.63
N ALA A 66 17.15 -8.65 8.57
CA ALA A 66 18.44 -7.98 8.62
C ALA A 66 18.37 -6.44 8.53
N GLN A 67 17.23 -5.84 8.15
CA GLN A 67 17.13 -4.42 7.78
C GLN A 67 15.98 -3.64 8.45
N ALA A 68 15.23 -4.26 9.37
CA ALA A 68 14.22 -3.55 10.15
C ALA A 68 14.85 -2.73 11.28
N PRO A 69 14.43 -1.47 11.53
CA PRO A 69 14.77 -0.77 12.76
C PRO A 69 14.29 -1.56 13.98
N LYS A 70 15.02 -1.46 15.10
CA LYS A 70 14.68 -2.17 16.34
C LYS A 70 13.29 -1.73 16.84
N GLY A 71 12.26 -2.54 16.57
CA GLY A 71 10.87 -2.27 16.97
C GLY A 71 9.84 -2.64 15.90
N LEU A 72 10.20 -2.50 14.63
CA LEU A 72 9.28 -2.72 13.51
C LEU A 72 9.17 -4.22 13.16
N ARG A 73 7.95 -4.76 13.26
CA ARG A 73 7.67 -6.14 12.86
C ARG A 73 7.76 -6.27 11.34
N PRO A 74 8.28 -7.40 10.81
CA PRO A 74 8.13 -7.73 9.40
C PRO A 74 6.74 -7.56 8.86
N PRO A 75 6.59 -6.99 7.65
CA PRO A 75 5.36 -7.16 6.92
C PRO A 75 5.08 -8.65 6.86
N PRO A 76 3.86 -9.09 7.18
CA PRO A 76 3.53 -10.48 7.02
C PRO A 76 3.82 -10.84 5.54
N PRO A 77 4.25 -12.08 5.27
CA PRO A 77 4.55 -12.49 3.90
C PRO A 77 3.38 -12.12 2.99
N LEU A 78 3.66 -11.76 1.73
CA LEU A 78 2.69 -11.36 0.68
C LEU A 78 1.53 -12.35 0.45
N HIS A 79 1.47 -13.43 1.23
CA HIS A 79 0.49 -14.50 1.25
C HIS A 79 -0.41 -14.48 2.49
N SER A 80 -0.29 -13.51 3.40
CA SER A 80 -1.24 -13.35 4.51
C SER A 80 -2.59 -12.90 3.95
N ARG A 81 -3.36 -13.90 3.53
CA ARG A 81 -4.69 -13.86 2.91
C ARG A 81 -5.79 -13.42 3.89
N ARG A 82 -5.50 -12.44 4.74
CA ARG A 82 -6.49 -11.67 5.50
C ARG A 82 -6.60 -10.29 4.88
N LEU A 83 -6.98 -10.29 3.59
CA LEU A 83 -7.38 -9.11 2.83
C LEU A 83 -8.69 -8.61 3.44
N PHE A 84 -8.63 -7.72 4.42
CA PHE A 84 -9.83 -7.11 4.99
C PHE A 84 -10.42 -6.01 4.10
N THR A 85 -9.77 -5.67 3.00
CA THR A 85 -10.28 -4.71 2.02
C THR A 85 -9.58 -5.00 0.70
N ALA A 86 -10.37 -5.35 -0.31
CA ALA A 86 -9.99 -5.56 -1.69
C ALA A 86 -11.03 -4.81 -2.52
N TYR A 87 -10.60 -4.03 -3.53
CA TYR A 87 -11.51 -3.29 -4.40
C TYR A 87 -11.34 -3.78 -5.84
N PRO A 88 -11.98 -4.90 -6.23
CA PRO A 88 -11.77 -5.55 -7.52
C PRO A 88 -11.98 -4.63 -8.73
N SER A 89 -12.86 -3.64 -8.62
CA SER A 89 -13.11 -2.63 -9.65
C SER A 89 -11.86 -1.84 -10.05
N THR A 90 -10.88 -1.71 -9.14
CA THR A 90 -9.64 -0.96 -9.34
C THR A 90 -8.57 -1.73 -10.09
N LYS A 91 -8.75 -3.06 -10.28
CA LYS A 91 -7.82 -3.91 -11.04
C LYS A 91 -7.68 -3.46 -12.50
N THR A 92 -8.67 -2.77 -13.04
CA THR A 92 -8.68 -2.21 -14.40
C THR A 92 -7.54 -1.20 -14.64
N TYR A 93 -7.04 -0.52 -13.60
CA TYR A 93 -5.88 0.38 -13.70
C TYR A 93 -4.54 -0.37 -13.77
N PHE A 94 -4.54 -1.67 -13.49
CA PHE A 94 -3.34 -2.50 -13.36
C PHE A 94 -3.30 -3.63 -14.40
N THR A 95 -3.99 -3.49 -15.54
CA THR A 95 -3.96 -4.50 -16.63
C THR A 95 -2.54 -4.88 -17.06
N HIS A 96 -1.61 -3.92 -17.03
CA HIS A 96 -0.21 -4.18 -17.31
C HIS A 96 0.38 -5.22 -16.35
N LEU A 97 0.02 -5.24 -15.06
CA LEU A 97 0.53 -6.19 -14.07
C LEU A 97 0.02 -7.64 -14.30
N GLY A 98 -1.04 -7.82 -15.08
CA GLY A 98 -1.65 -9.11 -15.37
C GLY A 98 -2.55 -9.62 -14.24
N ASP A 99 -3.26 -10.73 -14.50
CA ASP A 99 -4.22 -11.28 -13.53
C ASP A 99 -3.57 -11.90 -12.29
N SER A 100 -2.34 -12.37 -12.44
CA SER A 100 -1.48 -12.95 -11.40
C SER A 100 -0.11 -12.28 -11.47
N PRO A 101 0.04 -11.07 -10.89
CA PRO A 101 1.27 -10.33 -11.00
C PRO A 101 2.40 -11.05 -10.26
N ASP A 102 3.55 -11.17 -10.92
CA ASP A 102 4.73 -11.71 -10.26
C ASP A 102 5.21 -10.75 -9.14
N GLN A 103 5.94 -11.32 -8.18
CA GLN A 103 6.41 -10.59 -7.01
C GLN A 103 7.31 -9.40 -7.37
N ALA A 104 8.15 -9.53 -8.40
CA ALA A 104 9.09 -8.49 -8.78
C ALA A 104 8.37 -7.24 -9.33
N ARG A 105 7.30 -7.46 -10.10
CA ARG A 105 6.47 -6.39 -10.66
C ARG A 105 5.66 -5.68 -9.59
N LEU A 106 5.09 -6.42 -8.63
CA LEU A 106 4.40 -5.83 -7.48
C LEU A 106 5.35 -4.96 -6.64
N LEU A 107 6.54 -5.47 -6.31
CA LEU A 107 7.54 -4.73 -5.55
C LEU A 107 8.01 -3.48 -6.31
N SER A 108 8.28 -3.59 -7.61
CA SER A 108 8.71 -2.45 -8.41
C SER A 108 7.61 -1.39 -8.55
N HIS A 109 6.35 -1.79 -8.73
CA HIS A 109 5.25 -0.84 -8.84
C HIS A 109 4.95 -0.19 -7.49
N GLY A 110 4.90 -1.02 -6.44
CA GLY A 110 4.69 -0.57 -5.06
C GLY A 110 5.72 0.45 -4.62
N ARG A 111 7.00 0.19 -4.94
CA ARG A 111 8.09 1.13 -4.68
C ARG A 111 7.85 2.51 -5.29
N ARG A 112 7.45 2.58 -6.56
CA ARG A 112 7.18 3.86 -7.25
C ARG A 112 6.05 4.64 -6.59
N LEU A 113 5.00 3.95 -6.13
CA LEU A 113 3.88 4.56 -5.41
C LEU A 113 4.38 5.18 -4.10
N LEU A 114 5.13 4.43 -3.30
CA LEU A 114 5.64 4.92 -2.01
C LEU A 114 6.72 5.99 -2.18
N GLU A 115 7.59 5.91 -3.19
CA GLU A 115 8.54 6.98 -3.53
C GLU A 115 7.82 8.30 -3.85
N ALA A 116 6.70 8.25 -4.57
CA ALA A 116 5.88 9.44 -4.82
C ALA A 116 5.26 10.01 -3.53
N VAL A 117 4.85 9.16 -2.60
CA VAL A 117 4.40 9.59 -1.26
C VAL A 117 5.57 10.24 -0.50
N GLY A 118 6.78 9.70 -0.59
CA GLY A 118 7.99 10.28 0.00
C GLY A 118 8.30 11.68 -0.52
N VAL A 119 8.17 11.90 -1.83
CA VAL A 119 8.26 13.24 -2.42
C VAL A 119 7.18 14.17 -1.85
N ALA A 120 5.95 13.69 -1.70
CA ALA A 120 4.88 14.47 -1.07
C ALA A 120 5.18 14.84 0.39
N VAL A 121 5.77 13.92 1.17
CA VAL A 121 6.19 14.18 2.56
C VAL A 121 7.27 15.25 2.61
N GLN A 122 8.29 15.16 1.74
CA GLN A 122 9.38 16.16 1.67
C GLN A 122 8.88 17.56 1.27
N HIS A 123 7.79 17.63 0.50
CA HIS A 123 7.21 18.86 0.00
C HIS A 123 5.80 19.13 0.56
N VAL A 124 5.57 18.78 1.82
CA VAL A 124 4.25 18.88 2.47
C VAL A 124 3.63 20.29 2.43
N ASP A 125 4.47 21.34 2.38
CA ASP A 125 4.04 22.74 2.26
C ASP A 125 3.73 23.17 0.81
N ASN A 126 4.18 22.41 -0.18
CA ASN A 126 4.04 22.73 -1.60
C ASN A 126 3.67 21.51 -2.45
N LEU A 127 2.67 20.76 -1.99
CA LEU A 127 2.19 19.53 -2.64
C LEU A 127 1.81 19.77 -4.11
N ARG A 128 1.16 20.90 -4.42
CA ARG A 128 0.73 21.25 -5.77
C ARG A 128 1.89 21.26 -6.76
N ALA A 129 2.98 21.95 -6.43
CA ALA A 129 4.13 22.04 -7.33
C ALA A 129 4.86 20.70 -7.42
N ALA A 130 5.09 20.04 -6.28
CA ALA A 130 5.83 18.78 -6.22
C ALA A 130 5.14 17.64 -6.97
N LEU A 131 3.79 17.58 -6.90
CA LEU A 131 3.01 16.52 -7.50
C LEU A 131 2.38 16.89 -8.85
N SER A 132 2.65 18.09 -9.38
CA SER A 132 2.07 18.54 -10.66
C SER A 132 2.30 17.54 -11.81
N PRO A 133 3.51 16.98 -12.02
CA PRO A 133 3.73 15.98 -13.06
C PRO A 133 2.93 14.69 -12.83
N LEU A 134 2.77 14.29 -11.56
CA LEU A 134 2.03 13.09 -11.19
C LEU A 134 0.51 13.29 -11.36
N ALA A 135 0.01 14.51 -11.12
CA ALA A 135 -1.37 14.89 -11.40
C ALA A 135 -1.67 14.85 -12.91
N ASP A 136 -0.73 15.30 -13.76
CA ASP A 136 -0.88 15.17 -15.22
C ASP A 136 -0.96 13.70 -15.65
N LEU A 137 -0.09 12.86 -15.10
CA LEU A 137 -0.07 11.44 -15.37
C LEU A 137 -1.40 10.77 -14.98
N HIS A 138 -1.93 11.07 -13.78
CA HIS A 138 -3.20 10.52 -13.31
C HIS A 138 -4.36 10.96 -14.20
N ALA A 139 -4.48 12.26 -14.47
CA ALA A 139 -5.60 12.82 -15.23
C ALA A 139 -5.62 12.40 -16.70
N HIS A 140 -4.49 12.50 -17.40
CA HIS A 140 -4.47 12.41 -18.86
C HIS A 140 -4.11 11.00 -19.37
N VAL A 141 -3.22 10.31 -18.68
CA VAL A 141 -2.67 9.02 -19.13
C VAL A 141 -3.35 7.86 -18.43
N LEU A 142 -3.34 7.83 -17.09
CA LEU A 142 -3.89 6.72 -16.32
C LEU A 142 -5.42 6.78 -16.21
N ARG A 143 -5.98 8.00 -16.26
CA ARG A 143 -7.42 8.29 -16.12
C ARG A 143 -8.05 7.60 -14.91
N VAL A 144 -7.35 7.64 -13.77
CA VAL A 144 -7.84 7.07 -12.51
C VAL A 144 -9.09 7.82 -12.10
N ASP A 145 -10.20 7.14 -11.81
CA ASP A 145 -11.41 7.84 -11.38
C ASP A 145 -11.15 8.47 -9.98
N PRO A 146 -11.40 9.78 -9.77
CA PRO A 146 -11.22 10.45 -8.50
C PRO A 146 -11.89 9.75 -7.29
N THR A 147 -12.98 9.02 -7.52
CA THR A 147 -13.71 8.25 -6.50
C THR A 147 -12.89 7.10 -5.90
N ASN A 148 -11.80 6.67 -6.55
CA ASN A 148 -10.94 5.60 -6.04
C ASN A 148 -9.90 6.07 -5.03
N PHE A 149 -9.57 7.37 -4.96
CA PHE A 149 -8.57 7.86 -4.02
C PHE A 149 -8.97 7.65 -2.55
N PRO A 150 -10.23 7.89 -2.11
CA PRO A 150 -10.66 7.54 -0.76
C PRO A 150 -10.44 6.06 -0.41
N LEU A 151 -10.66 5.14 -1.37
CA LEU A 151 -10.44 3.71 -1.19
C LEU A 151 -8.95 3.39 -1.02
N LEU A 152 -8.10 4.01 -1.84
CA LEU A 152 -6.66 3.90 -1.73
C LEU A 152 -6.13 4.43 -0.38
N ILE A 153 -6.66 5.55 0.10
CA ILE A 153 -6.33 6.13 1.41
C ILE A 153 -6.69 5.13 2.52
N GLN A 154 -7.88 4.53 2.46
CA GLN A 154 -8.29 3.51 3.42
C GLN A 154 -7.34 2.30 3.40
N CYS A 155 -6.99 1.78 2.23
CA CYS A 155 -6.00 0.69 2.12
C CYS A 155 -4.66 1.09 2.74
N PHE A 156 -4.20 2.32 2.51
CA PHE A 156 -2.96 2.85 3.05
C PHE A 156 -2.98 2.88 4.58
N GLN A 157 -4.06 3.41 5.17
CA GLN A 157 -4.26 3.46 6.62
C GLN A 157 -4.25 2.06 7.25
N VAL A 158 -4.90 1.08 6.61
CA VAL A 158 -4.90 -0.30 7.09
C VAL A 158 -3.50 -0.93 7.02
N VAL A 159 -2.72 -0.64 5.97
CA VAL A 159 -1.32 -1.11 5.85
C VAL A 159 -0.48 -0.52 6.99
N LEU A 160 -0.51 0.79 7.19
CA LEU A 160 0.22 1.45 8.29
C LEU A 160 -0.16 0.87 9.65
N ALA A 161 -1.45 0.76 9.95
CA ALA A 161 -1.93 0.21 11.21
C ALA A 161 -1.51 -1.26 11.43
N SER A 162 -1.44 -2.06 10.36
CA SER A 162 -1.04 -3.47 10.44
C SER A 162 0.45 -3.64 10.79
N HIS A 163 1.30 -2.76 10.26
CA HIS A 163 2.77 -2.85 10.43
C HIS A 163 3.28 -2.13 11.66
N LEU A 164 2.79 -0.91 11.88
CA LEU A 164 3.25 -0.04 12.95
C LEU A 164 2.53 -0.32 14.28
N GLN A 165 1.30 -0.86 14.22
CA GLN A 165 0.53 -1.31 15.39
C GLN A 165 0.52 -0.25 16.51
N GLY A 166 1.07 -0.57 17.69
CA GLY A 166 1.10 0.33 18.84
C GLY A 166 1.93 1.61 18.63
N GLU A 167 2.80 1.65 17.61
CA GLU A 167 3.56 2.85 17.25
C GLU A 167 2.74 3.83 16.41
N PHE A 168 1.63 3.40 15.81
CA PHE A 168 0.75 4.26 15.01
C PHE A 168 -0.41 4.77 15.85
N THR A 169 -0.18 5.90 16.50
CA THR A 169 -1.17 6.53 17.38
C THR A 169 -2.34 7.11 16.59
N VAL A 170 -3.43 7.42 17.28
CA VAL A 170 -4.64 8.01 16.66
C VAL A 170 -4.32 9.40 16.07
N GLU A 171 -3.42 10.15 16.69
CA GLU A 171 -2.96 11.45 16.20
C GLU A 171 -2.14 11.31 14.91
N MET A 172 -1.26 10.30 14.85
CA MET A 172 -0.52 9.97 13.63
C MET A 172 -1.45 9.51 12.50
N GLN A 173 -2.43 8.68 12.83
CA GLN A 173 -3.45 8.22 11.90
C GLN A 173 -4.24 9.38 11.30
N ALA A 174 -4.72 10.30 12.14
CA ALA A 174 -5.44 11.49 11.71
C ALA A 174 -4.58 12.44 10.86
N ALA A 175 -3.32 12.65 11.25
CA ALA A 175 -2.38 13.46 10.48
C ALA A 175 -2.12 12.87 9.08
N TRP A 176 -1.94 11.55 9.00
CA TRP A 176 -1.76 10.85 7.73
C TRP A 176 -3.01 10.83 6.86
N ASP A 177 -4.19 10.69 7.44
CA ASP A 177 -5.45 10.76 6.69
C ASP A 177 -5.60 12.13 6.02
N LYS A 178 -5.40 13.19 6.79
CA LYS A 178 -5.45 14.56 6.29
C LYS A 178 -4.37 14.85 5.23
N PHE A 179 -3.17 14.32 5.41
CA PHE A 179 -2.08 14.42 4.43
C PHE A 179 -2.43 13.72 3.11
N LEU A 180 -2.83 12.46 3.17
CA LEU A 180 -3.18 11.67 1.99
C LEU A 180 -4.41 12.24 1.27
N MET A 181 -5.37 12.81 2.00
CA MET A 181 -6.48 13.56 1.41
C MET A 181 -5.98 14.79 0.63
N GLY A 182 -5.01 15.53 1.18
CA GLY A 182 -4.36 16.64 0.49
C GLY A 182 -3.65 16.22 -0.79
N VAL A 183 -2.95 15.08 -0.76
CA VAL A 183 -2.34 14.46 -1.95
C VAL A 183 -3.40 14.11 -3.00
N ALA A 184 -4.49 13.43 -2.59
CA ALA A 184 -5.59 13.07 -3.49
C ALA A 184 -6.26 14.29 -4.14
N VAL A 185 -6.46 15.38 -3.39
CA VAL A 185 -6.97 16.64 -3.95
C VAL A 185 -6.04 17.13 -5.06
N VAL A 186 -4.73 17.22 -4.81
CA VAL A 186 -3.77 17.68 -5.82
C VAL A 186 -3.75 16.77 -7.06
N LEU A 187 -3.79 15.45 -6.87
CA LEU A 187 -3.80 14.50 -7.99
C LEU A 187 -5.09 14.56 -8.83
N THR A 188 -6.20 15.03 -8.25
CA THR A 188 -7.51 15.11 -8.92
C THR A 188 -7.86 16.49 -9.47
N GLU A 189 -7.04 17.51 -9.22
CA GLU A 189 -7.31 18.89 -9.64
C GLU A 189 -7.39 19.07 -11.15
N LYS A 190 -6.63 18.29 -11.92
CA LYS A 190 -6.55 18.40 -13.38
C LYS A 190 -7.62 17.60 -14.14
N TYR A 191 -8.57 16.99 -13.43
CA TYR A 191 -9.74 16.34 -14.01
C TYR A 191 -10.90 17.31 -14.27
N ARG A 192 -10.77 18.55 -13.80
CA ARG A 192 -11.81 19.59 -13.79
C ARG A 192 -11.54 20.64 -14.85
#